data_AF-A0A1T3CW97-F1
#
_entry.id   AF-A0A1T3CW97-F1
#
_cell.length_a   1.000
_cell.length_b   1.000
_cell.length_c   1.000
_cell.angle_alpha   90.00
_cell.angle_beta   90.00
_cell.angle_gamma   90.00
#
_symmetry.space_group_name_H-M   'P 1'
#
loop_
_entity.id
_entity.type
_entity.pdbx_description
1 polymer ?
#
loop_
_entity_poly.entity_id
_entity_poly.type
_entity_poly.pdbx_seq_one_letter_code
_entity_poly.pdbx_strand_id
1 'polypeptide(L)'
;MEAPLYLQTPGQAYIEGWDDEIDFGAPQFGDKLNEALAAINVPVNTLEHITWFHGKSLNIKSDPNDDDSELVWSALSEAYFLSSFSPSGGVIIADSNLSVGGAINDSEERGGDLVRDDIRTHVRQWSDAAWMQWVKACNDAEFDDVSNVRYIFRASVVNKSSLRVLFQALREKYSNSPTIPPIGVWNNRLTLDVVQNPRQFYAVLGSPNGSGVAYLLMTHKGSLGVKTVNRVDIFTGTTPFTIPNDGIGTAEAAGLSLLFYVTAP
;
A
#
# COMPACT_ATOMS: atom_id res chain seq x y z
N MET A 1 -16.20 -10.83 0.77
CA MET A 1 -15.46 -12.04 1.16
C MET A 1 -14.45 -11.63 2.21
N GLU A 2 -14.27 -12.37 3.31
CA GLU A 2 -13.15 -12.16 4.26
C GLU A 2 -11.89 -12.87 3.72
N ALA A 3 -10.71 -12.43 4.16
CA ALA A 3 -9.49 -13.21 4.00
C ALA A 3 -9.55 -14.48 4.88
N PRO A 4 -8.82 -15.55 4.51
CA PRO A 4 -8.64 -16.74 5.34
C PRO A 4 -8.16 -16.40 6.76
N LEU A 5 -8.47 -17.26 7.74
CA LEU A 5 -8.18 -17.01 9.16
C LEU A 5 -6.69 -16.74 9.43
N TYR A 6 -5.77 -17.48 8.80
CA TYR A 6 -4.33 -17.26 8.93
C TYR A 6 -3.84 -15.91 8.40
N LEU A 7 -4.66 -15.20 7.60
CA LEU A 7 -4.39 -13.82 7.18
C LEU A 7 -5.05 -12.77 8.07
N GLN A 8 -5.86 -13.16 9.06
CA GLN A 8 -6.56 -12.23 9.94
C GLN A 8 -5.72 -11.76 11.14
N THR A 9 -4.58 -12.38 11.40
CA THR A 9 -3.68 -12.00 12.50
C THR A 9 -2.21 -12.03 12.06
N PRO A 10 -1.30 -11.29 12.75
CA PRO A 10 0.13 -11.45 12.55
C PRO A 10 0.58 -12.87 12.94
N GLY A 11 1.73 -13.30 12.43
CA GLY A 11 2.34 -14.59 12.77
C GLY A 11 2.69 -15.43 11.55
N GLN A 12 1.78 -15.53 10.58
CA GLN A 12 1.96 -16.38 9.40
C GLN A 12 3.20 -15.98 8.59
N ALA A 13 3.49 -14.69 8.48
CA ALA A 13 4.63 -14.19 7.73
C ALA A 13 5.97 -14.78 8.24
N TYR A 14 6.17 -14.84 9.56
CA TYR A 14 7.43 -15.27 10.16
C TYR A 14 7.74 -16.75 9.91
N ILE A 15 6.70 -17.59 9.93
CA ILE A 15 6.84 -19.02 9.64
C ILE A 15 6.89 -19.33 8.14
N GLU A 16 6.72 -18.31 7.28
CA GLU A 16 6.81 -18.41 5.82
C GLU A 16 8.00 -17.65 5.25
N GLY A 17 9.03 -17.38 6.07
CA GLY A 17 10.29 -16.84 5.55
C GLY A 17 10.32 -15.32 5.36
N TRP A 18 9.32 -14.61 5.89
CA TRP A 18 9.38 -13.17 6.05
C TRP A 18 10.20 -12.80 7.30
N ASP A 19 11.13 -11.88 7.12
CA ASP A 19 11.99 -11.32 8.16
C ASP A 19 11.62 -9.86 8.41
N ASP A 20 11.52 -9.45 9.67
CA ASP A 20 11.24 -8.08 10.07
C ASP A 20 12.39 -7.34 10.74
N GLU A 21 13.58 -7.96 10.77
CA GLU A 21 14.80 -7.37 11.33
C GLU A 21 15.63 -6.62 10.28
N ILE A 22 15.28 -6.72 8.99
CA ILE A 22 16.05 -6.08 7.92
C ILE A 22 15.68 -4.60 7.79
N ASP A 23 16.68 -3.75 8.04
CA ASP A 23 16.56 -2.31 7.81
C ASP A 23 16.94 -1.95 6.36
N PHE A 24 15.92 -1.52 5.60
CA PHE A 24 16.05 -0.98 4.24
C PHE A 24 16.17 0.55 4.21
N GLY A 25 16.52 1.18 5.34
CA GLY A 25 16.54 2.63 5.51
C GLY A 25 15.14 3.22 5.58
N ALA A 26 14.22 2.55 6.28
CA ALA A 26 12.87 3.05 6.48
C ALA A 26 12.85 4.21 7.50
N PRO A 27 11.97 5.23 7.33
CA PRO A 27 11.06 5.42 6.21
C PRO A 27 11.74 6.01 4.96
N GLN A 28 11.45 5.45 3.79
CA GLN A 28 11.96 5.90 2.50
C GLN A 28 11.20 7.11 1.94
N PHE A 29 9.98 7.37 2.43
CA PHE A 29 9.24 8.58 2.07
C PHE A 29 9.94 9.86 2.57
N GLY A 30 10.80 9.79 3.59
CA GLY A 30 11.54 10.93 4.13
C GLY A 30 10.60 12.07 4.54
N ASP A 31 10.91 13.31 4.15
CA ASP A 31 10.06 14.46 4.49
C ASP A 31 8.84 14.67 3.58
N LYS A 32 8.66 13.82 2.55
CA LYS A 32 7.65 14.02 1.49
C LYS A 32 6.21 14.00 2.00
N LEU A 33 5.97 13.41 3.18
CA LEU A 33 4.62 13.30 3.76
C LEU A 33 4.39 14.27 4.93
N ASN A 34 5.39 15.05 5.36
CA ASN A 34 5.33 15.84 6.60
C ASN A 34 4.15 16.82 6.60
N GLU A 35 3.94 17.57 5.51
CA GLU A 35 2.82 18.52 5.42
C GLU A 35 1.45 17.82 5.43
N ALA A 36 1.35 16.66 4.78
CA ALA A 36 0.12 15.87 4.72
C ALA A 36 -0.24 15.29 6.09
N LEU A 37 0.75 14.73 6.78
CA LEU A 37 0.62 14.18 8.14
C LEU A 37 0.27 15.28 9.15
N ALA A 38 0.93 16.43 9.07
CA ALA A 38 0.61 17.58 9.91
C ALA A 38 -0.84 18.05 9.71
N ALA A 39 -1.34 18.09 8.48
CA ALA A 39 -2.70 18.51 8.18
C ALA A 39 -3.79 17.55 8.68
N ILE A 40 -3.45 16.29 8.95
CA ILE A 40 -4.33 15.31 9.62
C ILE A 40 -4.01 15.15 11.12
N ASN A 41 -3.18 16.04 11.67
CA ASN A 41 -2.74 16.06 13.07
C ASN A 41 -2.02 14.78 13.52
N VAL A 42 -1.19 14.19 12.65
CA VAL A 42 -0.37 13.02 12.97
C VAL A 42 1.10 13.43 12.98
N PRO A 43 1.76 13.45 14.15
CA PRO A 43 3.19 13.75 14.24
C PRO A 43 4.03 12.66 13.58
N VAL A 44 5.04 13.05 12.81
CA VAL A 44 5.92 12.10 12.09
C VAL A 44 6.71 11.23 13.06
N ASN A 45 7.08 11.77 14.22
CA ASN A 45 7.85 11.07 15.25
C ASN A 45 7.02 10.06 16.08
N THR A 46 5.72 9.94 15.83
CA THR A 46 4.86 8.91 16.45
C THR A 46 4.55 7.77 15.48
N LEU A 47 5.23 7.73 14.33
CA LEU A 47 5.09 6.63 13.39
C LEU A 47 5.92 5.44 13.85
N GLU A 48 5.30 4.27 13.83
CA GLU A 48 5.98 2.98 13.95
C GLU A 48 6.33 2.48 12.55
N HIS A 49 7.57 2.09 12.33
CA HIS A 49 8.06 1.61 11.04
C HIS A 49 8.22 0.09 11.09
N ILE A 50 7.55 -0.61 10.19
CA ILE A 50 7.63 -2.07 10.09
C ILE A 50 8.03 -2.44 8.68
N THR A 51 9.05 -3.26 8.57
CA THR A 51 9.59 -3.76 7.31
C THR A 51 9.50 -5.26 7.30
N TRP A 52 8.95 -5.85 6.24
CA TRP A 52 8.99 -7.31 6.03
C TRP A 52 9.72 -7.63 4.74
N PHE A 53 10.63 -8.61 4.75
CA PHE A 53 11.36 -9.10 3.58
C PHE A 53 11.29 -10.61 3.45
N HIS A 54 10.87 -11.11 2.29
CA HIS A 54 10.78 -12.54 2.00
C HIS A 54 12.11 -13.07 1.46
N GLY A 55 13.06 -13.26 2.38
CA GLY A 55 14.46 -13.58 2.10
C GLY A 55 14.89 -15.00 2.43
N LYS A 56 14.00 -15.86 2.94
CA LYS A 56 14.35 -17.21 3.39
C LYS A 56 13.59 -18.24 2.57
N SER A 57 14.31 -19.26 2.09
CA SER A 57 13.71 -20.47 1.52
C SER A 57 13.55 -21.52 2.61
N LEU A 58 12.39 -22.16 2.70
CA LEU A 58 12.08 -23.15 3.74
C LEU A 58 10.90 -24.04 3.32
N ASN A 59 10.65 -25.09 4.10
CA ASN A 59 9.41 -25.85 4.00
C ASN A 59 8.31 -25.14 4.80
N ILE A 60 7.18 -24.86 4.15
CA ILE A 60 6.00 -24.24 4.77
C ILE A 60 4.81 -25.21 4.76
N LYS A 61 3.82 -24.99 5.62
CA LYS A 61 2.55 -25.72 5.56
C LYS A 61 1.79 -25.37 4.28
N SER A 62 1.26 -26.38 3.61
CA SER A 62 0.40 -26.22 2.43
C SER A 62 -0.96 -25.60 2.76
N ASP A 63 -1.50 -25.87 3.95
CA ASP A 63 -2.64 -25.15 4.53
C ASP A 63 -2.27 -24.69 5.95
N PRO A 64 -2.08 -23.37 6.18
CA PRO A 64 -1.73 -22.87 7.50
C PRO A 64 -2.78 -23.11 8.59
N ASN A 65 -4.03 -23.43 8.23
CA ASN A 65 -5.07 -23.74 9.22
C ASN A 65 -5.09 -25.22 9.63
N ASP A 66 -4.34 -26.09 8.93
CA ASP A 66 -4.30 -27.51 9.19
C ASP A 66 -2.91 -27.91 9.68
N ASP A 67 -2.83 -28.32 10.95
CA ASP A 67 -1.59 -28.73 11.58
C ASP A 67 -0.99 -30.01 10.98
N ASP A 68 -1.83 -30.84 10.37
CA ASP A 68 -1.44 -32.09 9.71
C ASP A 68 -1.17 -31.90 8.20
N SER A 69 -1.28 -30.66 7.69
CA SER A 69 -1.02 -30.38 6.28
C SER A 69 0.42 -30.69 5.88
N GLU A 70 0.59 -31.09 4.63
CA GLU A 70 1.92 -31.41 4.11
C GLU A 70 2.82 -30.17 4.11
N LEU A 71 4.10 -30.42 4.37
CA LEU A 71 5.14 -29.42 4.23
C LEU A 71 5.60 -29.37 2.76
N VAL A 72 5.52 -28.18 2.17
CA VAL A 72 5.95 -27.92 0.80
C VAL A 72 7.15 -26.98 0.80
N TRP A 73 8.15 -27.31 -0.01
CA TRP A 73 9.29 -26.43 -0.21
C TRP A 73 8.86 -25.12 -0.85
N SER A 74 9.40 -24.01 -0.34
CA SER A 74 9.23 -22.67 -0.87
C SER A 74 10.57 -21.96 -1.00
N ALA A 75 10.83 -21.43 -2.19
CA ALA A 75 11.92 -20.51 -2.45
C ALA A 75 11.60 -19.10 -1.95
N LEU A 76 12.64 -18.36 -1.54
CA LEU A 76 12.56 -16.92 -1.30
C LEU A 76 12.09 -16.18 -2.56
N SER A 77 11.50 -14.99 -2.37
CA SER A 77 11.00 -14.19 -3.50
C SER A 77 11.64 -12.80 -3.62
N GLU A 78 12.41 -12.37 -2.62
CA GLU A 78 12.95 -11.01 -2.51
C GLU A 78 11.88 -9.89 -2.41
N ALA A 79 10.61 -10.25 -2.32
CA ALA A 79 9.52 -9.34 -2.03
C ALA A 79 9.72 -8.62 -0.69
N TYR A 80 9.24 -7.39 -0.61
CA TYR A 80 9.31 -6.59 0.61
C TYR A 80 8.09 -5.70 0.81
N PHE A 81 7.76 -5.46 2.08
CA PHE A 81 6.71 -4.55 2.50
C PHE A 81 7.24 -3.61 3.59
N LEU A 82 7.69 -2.42 3.20
CA LEU A 82 7.98 -1.33 4.11
C LEU A 82 6.72 -0.50 4.32
N SER A 83 6.32 -0.34 5.57
CA SER A 83 5.14 0.43 5.95
C SER A 83 5.41 1.24 7.20
N SER A 84 4.60 2.27 7.42
CA SER A 84 4.62 3.04 8.66
C SER A 84 3.21 3.26 9.19
N PHE A 85 3.05 3.27 10.51
CA PHE A 85 1.74 3.20 11.14
C PHE A 85 1.61 4.24 12.26
N SER A 86 0.39 4.76 12.42
CA SER A 86 -0.01 5.47 13.63
C SER A 86 -1.33 4.88 14.12
N PRO A 87 -1.30 3.97 15.10
CA PRO A 87 -2.53 3.37 15.66
C PRO A 87 -3.52 4.41 16.16
N SER A 88 -3.08 5.35 16.99
CA SER A 88 -3.91 6.44 17.52
C SER A 88 -4.34 7.46 16.44
N GLY A 89 -3.47 7.73 15.46
CA GLY A 89 -3.73 8.57 14.30
C GLY A 89 -4.68 7.91 13.27
N GLY A 90 -4.83 6.59 13.34
CA GLY A 90 -5.54 5.78 12.36
C GLY A 90 -4.93 5.86 10.97
N VAL A 91 -3.59 5.83 10.90
CA VAL A 91 -2.82 5.98 9.66
C VAL A 91 -2.09 4.70 9.32
N ILE A 92 -2.23 4.28 8.06
CA ILE A 92 -1.39 3.27 7.41
C ILE A 92 -0.65 3.97 6.27
N ILE A 93 0.67 3.83 6.21
CA ILE A 93 1.51 4.36 5.13
C ILE A 93 2.16 3.18 4.42
N ALA A 94 1.73 2.92 3.19
CA ALA A 94 2.45 2.04 2.28
C ALA A 94 3.64 2.84 1.70
N ASP A 95 4.83 2.61 2.24
CA ASP A 95 6.03 3.38 1.92
C ASP A 95 6.69 2.88 0.63
N SER A 96 7.27 1.69 0.69
CA SER A 96 7.96 1.05 -0.43
C SER A 96 7.66 -0.45 -0.41
N ASN A 97 6.99 -0.94 -1.45
CA ASN A 97 6.47 -2.29 -1.45
C ASN A 97 6.66 -2.96 -2.81
N LEU A 98 7.25 -4.16 -2.77
CA LEU A 98 7.36 -5.08 -3.90
C LEU A 98 6.67 -6.39 -3.50
N SER A 99 5.46 -6.61 -4.01
CA SER A 99 4.73 -7.87 -3.78
C SER A 99 5.45 -9.07 -4.38
N VAL A 100 5.13 -10.29 -3.94
CA VAL A 100 5.71 -11.54 -4.48
C VAL A 100 5.58 -11.62 -6.01
N GLY A 101 4.39 -11.32 -6.55
CA GLY A 101 4.19 -11.29 -8.00
C GLY A 101 5.00 -10.20 -8.70
N GLY A 102 5.20 -9.05 -8.03
CA GLY A 102 6.05 -7.97 -8.53
C GLY A 102 7.52 -8.37 -8.58
N ALA A 103 8.03 -9.00 -7.52
CA ALA A 103 9.42 -9.46 -7.47
C ALA A 103 9.74 -10.53 -8.52
N ILE A 104 8.80 -11.46 -8.76
CA ILE A 104 8.92 -12.45 -9.84
C ILE A 104 9.01 -11.75 -11.20
N ASN A 105 8.07 -10.85 -11.51
CA ASN A 105 8.06 -10.15 -12.79
C ASN A 105 9.33 -9.30 -12.97
N ASP A 106 9.77 -8.60 -11.91
CA ASP A 106 10.99 -7.80 -11.91
C ASP A 106 12.25 -8.65 -12.15
N SER A 107 12.30 -9.86 -11.59
CA SER A 107 13.38 -10.82 -11.82
C SER A 107 13.35 -11.35 -13.26
N GLU A 108 12.18 -11.74 -13.77
CA GLU A 108 11.98 -12.18 -15.16
C GLU A 108 12.44 -11.09 -16.16
N GLU A 109 12.06 -9.83 -15.94
CA GLU A 109 12.47 -8.70 -16.80
C GLU A 109 13.98 -8.47 -16.81
N ARG A 110 14.68 -8.82 -15.73
CA ARG A 110 16.15 -8.69 -15.60
C ARG A 110 16.91 -9.96 -16.00
N GLY A 111 16.22 -11.02 -16.43
CA GLY A 111 16.82 -12.31 -16.74
C GLY A 111 17.33 -13.06 -15.51
N GLY A 112 16.67 -12.87 -14.36
CA GLY A 112 16.95 -13.60 -13.12
C GLY A 112 16.29 -14.97 -13.05
N ASP A 113 16.58 -15.70 -11.97
CA ASP A 113 16.25 -17.12 -11.81
C ASP A 113 15.06 -17.39 -10.87
N LEU A 114 14.25 -16.38 -10.52
CA LEU A 114 13.07 -16.62 -9.67
C LEU A 114 12.02 -17.41 -10.45
N VAL A 115 11.75 -18.64 -10.00
CA VAL A 115 10.73 -19.52 -10.59
C VAL A 115 9.42 -19.37 -9.81
N ARG A 116 8.36 -18.90 -10.50
CA ARG A 116 7.05 -18.66 -9.89
C ARG A 116 6.50 -19.85 -9.11
N ASP A 117 6.63 -21.06 -9.66
CA ASP A 117 6.06 -22.29 -9.10
C ASP A 117 6.82 -22.80 -7.86
N ASP A 118 8.05 -22.32 -7.67
CA ASP A 118 8.88 -22.64 -6.50
C ASP A 118 8.58 -21.70 -5.32
N ILE A 119 7.91 -20.57 -5.54
CA ILE A 119 7.63 -19.57 -4.50
C ILE A 119 6.23 -19.78 -3.92
N ARG A 120 6.18 -20.40 -2.73
CA ARG A 120 4.96 -20.73 -1.99
C ARG A 120 4.94 -19.95 -0.68
N THR A 121 4.22 -18.84 -0.67
CA THR A 121 3.87 -18.10 0.55
C THR A 121 2.42 -17.65 0.40
N HIS A 122 1.69 -17.62 1.50
CA HIS A 122 0.32 -17.18 1.59
C HIS A 122 0.20 -15.66 1.77
N VAL A 123 1.23 -14.99 2.29
CA VAL A 123 1.33 -13.52 2.31
C VAL A 123 1.91 -13.07 0.97
N ARG A 124 1.06 -12.71 0.00
CA ARG A 124 1.52 -12.35 -1.35
C ARG A 124 1.25 -10.92 -1.75
N GLN A 125 0.18 -10.34 -1.21
CA GLN A 125 -0.29 -9.02 -1.61
C GLN A 125 -0.05 -7.99 -0.50
N TRP A 126 -0.01 -6.72 -0.91
CA TRP A 126 0.15 -5.62 0.04
C TRP A 126 -0.98 -5.58 1.08
N SER A 127 -2.22 -5.89 0.71
CA SER A 127 -3.35 -5.88 1.66
C SER A 127 -3.15 -6.86 2.81
N ASP A 128 -2.63 -8.06 2.53
CA ASP A 128 -2.41 -9.11 3.52
C ASP A 128 -1.31 -8.67 4.50
N ALA A 129 -0.17 -8.23 3.96
CA ALA A 129 0.95 -7.75 4.75
C ALA A 129 0.59 -6.49 5.56
N ALA A 130 -0.07 -5.52 4.93
CA ALA A 130 -0.45 -4.26 5.58
C ALA A 130 -1.44 -4.50 6.73
N TRP A 131 -2.37 -5.44 6.60
CA TRP A 131 -3.26 -5.82 7.69
C TRP A 131 -2.48 -6.41 8.87
N MET A 132 -1.62 -7.40 8.62
CA MET A 132 -0.84 -8.01 9.69
C MET A 132 0.11 -7.02 10.36
N GLN A 133 0.78 -6.17 9.58
CA GLN A 133 1.64 -5.12 10.11
C GLN A 133 0.85 -4.07 10.91
N TRP A 134 -0.38 -3.72 10.48
CA TRP A 134 -1.27 -2.85 11.24
C TRP A 134 -1.67 -3.44 12.60
N VAL A 135 -2.06 -4.72 12.64
CA VAL A 135 -2.38 -5.39 13.91
C VAL A 135 -1.16 -5.48 14.81
N LYS A 136 0.03 -5.76 14.25
CA LYS A 136 1.29 -5.72 14.99
C LYS A 136 1.55 -4.33 15.59
N ALA A 137 1.44 -3.26 14.80
CA ALA A 137 1.63 -1.90 15.28
C ALA A 137 0.62 -1.50 16.36
N CYS A 138 -0.64 -1.94 16.24
CA CYS A 138 -1.63 -1.74 17.29
C CYS A 138 -1.23 -2.44 18.59
N ASN A 139 -0.77 -3.70 18.52
CA ASN A 139 -0.32 -4.46 19.69
C ASN A 139 0.92 -3.82 20.33
N ASP A 140 1.93 -3.46 19.54
CA ASP A 140 3.19 -2.88 20.02
C ASP A 140 2.96 -1.50 20.67
N ALA A 141 1.95 -0.75 20.19
CA ALA A 141 1.51 0.52 20.78
C ALA A 141 0.47 0.38 21.91
N GLU A 142 0.13 -0.84 22.33
CA GLU A 142 -0.94 -1.12 23.32
C GLU A 142 -2.28 -0.43 22.96
N PHE A 143 -2.63 -0.44 21.68
CA PHE A 143 -3.82 0.22 21.13
C PHE A 143 -4.88 -0.80 20.69
N ASP A 144 -5.92 -0.96 21.51
CA ASP A 144 -6.92 -2.02 21.34
C ASP A 144 -7.87 -1.84 20.13
N ASP A 145 -8.05 -0.62 19.62
CA ASP A 145 -9.00 -0.33 18.53
C ASP A 145 -8.37 -0.51 17.15
N VAL A 146 -8.19 -1.77 16.74
CA VAL A 146 -7.72 -2.12 15.38
C VAL A 146 -8.65 -1.61 14.27
N SER A 147 -9.89 -1.19 14.60
CA SER A 147 -10.85 -0.65 13.63
C SER A 147 -10.61 0.83 13.30
N ASN A 148 -9.74 1.51 14.07
CA ASN A 148 -9.37 2.92 13.88
C ASN A 148 -8.47 3.11 12.65
N VAL A 149 -8.97 2.80 11.46
CA VAL A 149 -8.31 3.13 10.18
C VAL A 149 -9.06 4.29 9.54
N ARG A 150 -8.40 5.44 9.42
CA ARG A 150 -8.96 6.71 8.93
C ARG A 150 -8.26 7.21 7.68
N TYR A 151 -6.98 6.91 7.54
CA TYR A 151 -6.12 7.44 6.48
C TYR A 151 -5.19 6.35 5.98
N ILE A 152 -5.12 6.20 4.65
CA ILE A 152 -4.20 5.27 4.02
C ILE A 152 -3.38 6.02 2.97
N PHE A 153 -2.06 6.06 3.16
CA PHE A 153 -1.13 6.63 2.19
C PHE A 153 -0.57 5.55 1.28
N ARG A 154 -0.46 5.84 -0.01
CA ARG A 154 0.46 5.18 -0.94
C ARG A 154 1.55 6.20 -1.28
N ALA A 155 2.71 6.08 -0.64
CA ALA A 155 3.82 6.98 -0.85
C ALA A 155 4.53 6.66 -2.17
N SER A 156 5.11 7.69 -2.80
CA SER A 156 6.03 7.57 -3.94
C SER A 156 5.61 6.53 -4.99
N VAL A 157 4.39 6.63 -5.50
CA VAL A 157 3.79 5.68 -6.45
C VAL A 157 4.62 5.59 -7.73
N VAL A 158 5.30 4.45 -7.92
CA VAL A 158 6.06 4.12 -9.14
C VAL A 158 5.34 3.13 -10.06
N ASN A 159 4.23 2.53 -9.62
CA ASN A 159 3.52 1.55 -10.45
C ASN A 159 2.95 2.22 -11.71
N LYS A 160 3.52 1.88 -12.87
CA LYS A 160 3.17 2.47 -14.18
C LYS A 160 1.68 2.35 -14.51
N SER A 161 1.04 1.24 -14.15
CA SER A 161 -0.39 1.04 -14.40
C SER A 161 -1.25 1.96 -13.53
N SER A 162 -0.90 2.13 -12.25
CA SER A 162 -1.56 3.09 -11.37
C SER A 162 -1.37 4.53 -11.86
N LEU A 163 -0.16 4.90 -12.28
CA LEU A 163 0.14 6.24 -12.80
C LEU A 163 -0.65 6.54 -14.08
N ARG A 164 -0.77 5.58 -15.01
CA ARG A 164 -1.58 5.74 -16.23
C ARG A 164 -3.04 5.99 -15.90
N VAL A 165 -3.62 5.19 -15.00
CA VAL A 165 -5.02 5.34 -14.58
C VAL A 165 -5.23 6.68 -13.88
N LEU A 166 -4.32 7.07 -12.98
CA LEU A 166 -4.34 8.37 -12.30
C LEU A 166 -4.33 9.53 -13.29
N PHE A 167 -3.42 9.53 -14.26
CA PHE A 167 -3.32 10.62 -15.23
C PHE A 167 -4.50 10.64 -16.18
N GLN A 168 -5.04 9.49 -16.57
CA GLN A 168 -6.28 9.44 -17.34
C GLN A 168 -7.46 10.03 -16.55
N ALA A 169 -7.59 9.67 -15.27
CA ALA A 169 -8.62 10.21 -14.39
C ALA A 169 -8.49 11.74 -14.24
N LEU A 170 -7.27 12.26 -14.07
CA LEU A 170 -7.04 13.70 -13.97
C LEU A 170 -7.29 14.42 -15.30
N ARG A 171 -6.88 13.86 -16.45
CA ARG A 171 -7.21 14.40 -17.78
C ARG A 171 -8.72 14.50 -17.99
N GLU A 172 -9.46 13.48 -17.58
CA GLU A 172 -10.92 13.49 -17.70
C GLU A 172 -11.57 14.51 -16.75
N LYS A 173 -11.08 14.64 -15.51
CA LYS A 173 -11.56 15.66 -14.57
C LYS A 173 -11.43 17.08 -15.14
N TYR A 174 -10.31 17.36 -15.80
CA TYR A 174 -9.98 18.68 -16.33
C TYR A 174 -10.23 18.80 -17.84
N SER A 175 -11.10 17.96 -18.43
CA SER A 175 -11.34 17.95 -19.88
C SER A 175 -11.93 19.26 -20.42
N ASN A 176 -12.59 20.03 -19.57
CA ASN A 176 -13.19 21.33 -19.90
C ASN A 176 -12.26 22.51 -19.57
N SER A 177 -11.04 22.25 -19.07
CA SER A 177 -10.04 23.26 -18.77
C SER A 177 -9.04 23.39 -19.92
N PRO A 178 -8.51 24.59 -20.21
CA PRO A 178 -7.53 24.78 -21.28
C PRO A 178 -6.20 24.07 -20.98
N THR A 179 -5.90 23.85 -19.70
CA THR A 179 -4.74 23.09 -19.23
C THR A 179 -5.13 22.27 -18.00
N ILE A 180 -4.42 21.18 -17.78
CA ILE A 180 -4.53 20.39 -16.55
C ILE A 180 -3.60 21.02 -15.52
N PRO A 181 -4.07 21.34 -14.30
CA PRO A 181 -3.19 21.87 -13.27
C PRO A 181 -2.09 20.84 -12.94
N PRO A 182 -0.86 21.30 -12.62
CA PRO A 182 0.17 20.40 -12.12
C PRO A 182 -0.29 19.77 -10.80
N ILE A 183 0.19 18.56 -10.54
CA ILE A 183 0.04 17.93 -9.22
C ILE A 183 0.99 18.67 -8.28
N GLY A 184 0.45 19.49 -7.38
CA GLY A 184 1.25 20.28 -6.46
C GLY A 184 1.76 19.51 -5.25
N VAL A 185 2.59 20.18 -4.46
CA VAL A 185 2.84 19.81 -3.05
C VAL A 185 1.55 19.88 -2.24
N TRP A 186 1.55 19.42 -0.99
CA TRP A 186 0.34 19.23 -0.18
C TRP A 186 -0.68 20.39 -0.21
N ASN A 187 -0.24 21.64 -0.06
CA ASN A 187 -1.13 22.81 -0.09
C ASN A 187 -1.76 23.09 -1.46
N ASN A 188 -1.22 22.52 -2.54
CA ASN A 188 -1.70 22.63 -3.93
C ASN A 188 -2.04 21.24 -4.53
N ARG A 189 -2.37 20.27 -3.67
CA ARG A 189 -2.75 18.92 -4.09
C ARG A 189 -4.03 18.92 -4.93
N LEU A 190 -4.19 17.88 -5.75
CA LEU A 190 -5.43 17.62 -6.47
C LEU A 190 -6.28 16.62 -5.69
N THR A 191 -7.60 16.81 -5.68
CA THR A 191 -8.53 15.95 -4.94
C THR A 191 -9.50 15.27 -5.91
N LEU A 192 -9.80 13.99 -5.70
CA LEU A 192 -10.95 13.32 -6.29
C LEU A 192 -11.83 12.81 -5.15
N ASP A 193 -13.12 13.10 -5.21
CA ASP A 193 -14.09 12.55 -4.26
C ASP A 193 -15.26 11.88 -4.97
N VAL A 194 -15.92 10.99 -4.22
CA VAL A 194 -17.00 10.15 -4.74
C VAL A 194 -18.22 10.95 -5.21
N VAL A 195 -18.42 12.18 -4.72
CA VAL A 195 -19.59 13.01 -5.04
C VAL A 195 -19.31 13.86 -6.28
N GLN A 196 -18.18 14.58 -6.30
CA GLN A 196 -17.85 15.51 -7.38
C GLN A 196 -17.20 14.82 -8.58
N ASN A 197 -16.44 13.74 -8.35
CA ASN A 197 -15.65 13.08 -9.38
C ASN A 197 -15.80 11.54 -9.36
N PRO A 198 -17.03 10.98 -9.33
CA PRO A 198 -17.25 9.55 -9.07
C PRO A 198 -16.48 8.64 -10.03
N ARG A 199 -16.52 8.91 -11.35
CA ARG A 199 -15.86 8.06 -12.35
C ARG A 199 -14.34 8.08 -12.20
N GLN A 200 -13.75 9.25 -12.01
CA GLN A 200 -12.32 9.44 -11.83
C GLN A 200 -11.84 8.86 -10.49
N PHE A 201 -12.62 9.08 -9.43
CA PHE A 201 -12.40 8.52 -8.11
C PHE A 201 -12.38 6.99 -8.15
N TYR A 202 -13.41 6.36 -8.71
CA TYR A 202 -13.47 4.90 -8.81
C TYR A 202 -12.40 4.32 -9.76
N ALA A 203 -12.00 5.06 -10.80
CA ALA A 203 -10.86 4.66 -11.62
C ALA A 203 -9.57 4.60 -10.78
N VAL A 204 -9.27 5.63 -9.99
CA VAL A 204 -8.09 5.65 -9.11
C VAL A 204 -8.20 4.58 -8.02
N LEU A 205 -9.37 4.39 -7.41
CA LEU A 205 -9.60 3.32 -6.43
C LEU A 205 -9.47 1.92 -7.04
N GLY A 206 -9.78 1.75 -8.32
CA GLY A 206 -9.61 0.50 -9.06
C GLY A 206 -8.20 0.26 -9.61
N SER A 207 -7.29 1.24 -9.52
CA SER A 207 -5.89 1.07 -9.93
C SER A 207 -5.14 0.06 -9.05
N PRO A 208 -3.98 -0.51 -9.43
CA PRO A 208 -3.23 -1.40 -8.55
C PRO A 208 -2.93 -0.82 -7.15
N ASN A 209 -2.59 0.46 -7.04
CA ASN A 209 -2.33 1.10 -5.75
C ASN A 209 -3.61 1.40 -4.95
N GLY A 210 -4.73 1.71 -5.62
CA GLY A 210 -6.03 1.94 -4.97
C GLY A 210 -6.74 0.63 -4.59
N SER A 211 -6.67 -0.38 -5.43
CA SER A 211 -7.37 -1.66 -5.23
C SER A 211 -6.79 -2.40 -4.03
N GLY A 212 -5.48 -2.32 -3.79
CA GLY A 212 -4.89 -2.83 -2.54
C GLY A 212 -5.56 -2.23 -1.29
N VAL A 213 -5.86 -0.91 -1.31
CA VAL A 213 -6.57 -0.23 -0.22
C VAL A 213 -7.99 -0.78 -0.09
N ALA A 214 -8.70 -0.93 -1.21
CA ALA A 214 -10.05 -1.51 -1.21
C ALA A 214 -10.05 -2.96 -0.71
N TYR A 215 -9.07 -3.79 -1.10
CA TYR A 215 -8.93 -5.16 -0.66
C TYR A 215 -8.70 -5.23 0.86
N LEU A 216 -7.73 -4.48 1.39
CA LEU A 216 -7.49 -4.38 2.84
C LEU A 216 -8.78 -4.11 3.62
N LEU A 217 -9.54 -3.09 3.22
CA LEU A 217 -10.79 -2.74 3.91
C LEU A 217 -11.89 -3.80 3.73
N MET A 218 -11.95 -4.47 2.58
CA MET A 218 -12.99 -5.45 2.24
C MET A 218 -12.77 -6.82 2.90
N THR A 219 -11.52 -7.28 2.97
CA THR A 219 -11.16 -8.65 3.39
C THR A 219 -10.89 -8.76 4.89
N HIS A 220 -10.83 -7.63 5.59
CA HIS A 220 -10.64 -7.57 7.05
C HIS A 220 -11.78 -6.82 7.75
N LYS A 221 -12.95 -6.68 7.11
CA LYS A 221 -14.10 -5.96 7.68
C LYS A 221 -14.66 -6.62 8.94
N GLY A 222 -14.36 -7.89 9.21
CA GLY A 222 -14.69 -8.52 10.48
C GLY A 222 -14.08 -7.77 11.68
N SER A 223 -12.84 -7.31 11.54
CA SER A 223 -12.10 -6.57 12.57
C SER A 223 -12.18 -5.06 12.36
N LEU A 224 -12.15 -4.60 11.11
CA LEU A 224 -12.22 -3.17 10.77
C LEU A 224 -13.63 -2.59 10.90
N GLY A 225 -14.66 -3.43 10.89
CA GLY A 225 -16.02 -2.99 10.54
C GLY A 225 -16.14 -2.64 9.06
N VAL A 226 -17.34 -2.25 8.63
CA VAL A 226 -17.56 -1.78 7.25
C VAL A 226 -16.93 -0.39 7.11
N LYS A 227 -16.01 -0.25 6.15
CA LYS A 227 -15.32 1.00 5.84
C LYS A 227 -15.49 1.34 4.37
N THR A 228 -15.51 2.63 4.07
CA THR A 228 -15.60 3.17 2.71
C THR A 228 -14.51 4.20 2.49
N VAL A 229 -14.02 4.29 1.25
CA VAL A 229 -13.19 5.40 0.80
C VAL A 229 -14.09 6.41 0.10
N ASN A 230 -14.00 7.68 0.46
CA ASN A 230 -14.85 8.72 -0.12
C ASN A 230 -14.05 9.81 -0.85
N ARG A 231 -12.74 9.88 -0.62
CA ARG A 231 -11.85 10.91 -1.15
C ARG A 231 -10.44 10.36 -1.30
N VAL A 232 -9.76 10.81 -2.35
CA VAL A 232 -8.32 10.66 -2.52
C VAL A 232 -7.69 12.02 -2.82
N ASP A 233 -6.65 12.35 -2.06
CA ASP A 233 -5.80 13.49 -2.31
C ASP A 233 -4.51 13.04 -3.00
N ILE A 234 -4.10 13.76 -4.04
CA ILE A 234 -3.01 13.43 -4.94
C ILE A 234 -2.01 14.58 -4.91
N PHE A 235 -0.78 14.32 -4.50
CA PHE A 235 0.23 15.35 -4.28
C PHE A 235 1.63 14.83 -4.56
N THR A 236 2.59 15.75 -4.67
CA THR A 236 4.02 15.44 -4.63
C THR A 236 4.61 15.85 -3.28
N GLY A 237 5.77 15.30 -2.92
CA GLY A 237 6.42 15.65 -1.66
C GLY A 237 7.07 17.03 -1.66
N THR A 238 7.85 17.36 -2.69
CA THR A 238 8.76 18.51 -2.65
C THR A 238 8.64 19.45 -3.86
N THR A 239 8.27 18.95 -5.03
CA THR A 239 8.22 19.75 -6.26
C THR A 239 6.95 19.42 -7.04
N PRO A 240 6.18 20.42 -7.49
CA PRO A 240 5.02 20.18 -8.34
C PRO A 240 5.38 19.39 -9.61
N PHE A 241 4.49 18.51 -10.04
CA PHE A 241 4.66 17.68 -11.23
C PHE A 241 3.66 18.08 -12.31
N THR A 242 4.17 18.49 -13.47
CA THR A 242 3.34 18.75 -14.65
C THR A 242 2.97 17.43 -15.32
N ILE A 243 1.67 17.16 -15.44
CA ILE A 243 1.18 15.95 -16.11
C ILE A 243 1.52 16.04 -17.60
N PRO A 244 2.24 15.06 -18.17
CA PRO A 244 2.57 15.06 -19.60
C PRO A 244 1.29 14.89 -20.43
N ASN A 245 1.31 15.37 -21.68
CA ASN A 245 0.15 15.25 -22.58
C ASN A 245 -0.20 13.77 -22.85
N ASP A 246 0.81 12.91 -22.94
CA ASP A 246 0.71 11.48 -23.17
C ASP A 246 1.61 10.67 -22.23
N GLY A 247 1.26 9.41 -22.02
CA GLY A 247 2.03 8.50 -21.16
C GLY A 247 2.14 8.97 -19.70
N ILE A 248 3.25 8.56 -19.06
CA ILE A 248 3.57 8.85 -17.66
C ILE A 248 4.83 9.72 -17.47
N GLY A 249 5.61 9.98 -18.53
CA GLY A 249 6.82 10.80 -18.45
C GLY A 249 7.77 10.37 -17.33
N THR A 250 8.21 11.32 -16.49
CA THR A 250 9.09 11.09 -15.33
C THR A 250 8.34 10.87 -14.02
N ALA A 251 7.05 10.47 -14.07
CA ALA A 251 6.19 10.35 -12.89
C ALA A 251 6.72 9.40 -11.82
N GLU A 252 7.42 8.33 -12.21
CA GLU A 252 8.05 7.38 -11.27
C GLU A 252 9.10 8.06 -10.38
N ALA A 253 9.79 9.08 -10.89
CA ALA A 253 10.77 9.86 -10.14
C ALA A 253 10.15 11.07 -9.40
N ALA A 254 8.87 11.37 -9.64
CA ALA A 254 8.24 12.59 -9.13
C ALA A 254 7.79 12.51 -7.67
N GLY A 255 7.86 11.33 -7.04
CA GLY A 255 7.44 11.14 -5.65
C GLY A 255 5.94 11.40 -5.43
N LEU A 256 5.11 11.04 -6.42
CA LEU A 256 3.66 11.18 -6.35
C LEU A 256 3.09 10.32 -5.24
N SER A 257 2.23 10.89 -4.40
CA SER A 257 1.62 10.19 -3.27
C SER A 257 0.10 10.32 -3.32
N LEU A 258 -0.56 9.28 -2.84
CA LEU A 258 -2.01 9.21 -2.71
C LEU A 258 -2.38 9.11 -1.24
N LEU A 259 -3.30 9.96 -0.77
CA LEU A 259 -3.92 9.85 0.55
C LEU A 259 -5.40 9.51 0.39
N PHE A 260 -5.77 8.31 0.80
CA PHE A 260 -7.15 7.83 0.83
C PHE A 260 -7.78 8.13 2.20
N TYR A 261 -8.98 8.73 2.17
CA TYR A 261 -9.78 9.02 3.36
C TYR A 261 -10.79 7.90 3.59
N VAL A 262 -10.75 7.30 4.77
CA VAL A 262 -11.55 6.15 5.16
C VAL A 262 -12.59 6.58 6.19
N THR A 263 -13.86 6.24 5.93
CA THR A 263 -14.99 6.54 6.81
C THR A 263 -15.82 5.29 7.08
N ALA A 264 -16.56 5.28 8.19
CA ALA A 264 -17.70 4.38 8.32
C ALA A 264 -18.86 4.86 7.40
N PRO A 265 -19.75 3.96 6.94
CA PRO A 265 -20.95 4.30 6.17
C PRO A 265 -21.87 5.31 6.85
#